data_AF-H1L0B0-F1
#
_entry.id   AF-H1L0B0-F1
#
_cell.length_a   1.000
_cell.length_b   1.000
_cell.length_c   1.000
_cell.angle_alpha   90.00
_cell.angle_beta   90.00
_cell.angle_gamma   90.00
#
_symmetry.space_group_name_H-M   'P 1'
#
loop_
_entity.id
_entity.type
_entity.pdbx_description
1 polymer ?
#
loop_
_entity_poly.entity_id
_entity_poly.type
_entity_poly.pdbx_seq_one_letter_code
_entity_poly.pdbx_strand_id
1 'polypeptide(L)' 'MIYVIYDISDDKIRKRVSDKCLNYGLLRIQKSVFAGSLNKNRIDELRVFCENIIEENDKVYIIRFARNALES' A
#
# COMPACT_ATOMS: atom_id res chain seq x y z
N MET A 1 -2.04 9.54 -8.37
CA MET A 1 -1.63 9.34 -6.96
C MET A 1 -2.09 7.99 -6.50
N ILE A 2 -1.40 7.35 -5.55
CA ILE A 2 -1.80 6.06 -4.99
C ILE A 2 -2.04 6.17 -3.50
N TYR A 3 -2.88 5.28 -2.98
CA TYR A 3 -3.09 5.05 -1.56
C TYR A 3 -2.90 3.56 -1.28
N VAL A 4 -2.15 3.27 -0.22
CA VAL A 4 -1.96 1.92 0.31
C VAL A 4 -2.62 1.89 1.67
N ILE A 5 -3.69 1.11 1.81
CA ILE A 5 -4.45 0.94 3.03
C ILE A 5 -4.34 -0.52 3.42
N TYR A 6 -4.08 -0.81 4.69
CA TYR A 6 -3.98 -2.18 5.14
C TYR A 6 -4.64 -2.42 6.49
N ASP A 7 -5.13 -3.63 6.68
CA ASP A 7 -5.59 -4.17 7.95
C ASP A 7 -4.84 -5.49 8.16
N ILE A 8 -3.85 -5.46 9.05
CA ILE A 8 -2.88 -6.55 9.24
C ILE A 8 -2.74 -6.81 10.74
N SER A 9 -3.11 -8.02 11.13
CA SER A 9 -3.18 -8.43 12.53
C SER A 9 -1.79 -8.62 13.14
N ASP A 10 -0.89 -9.32 12.43
CA ASP A 10 0.47 -9.58 12.91
C ASP A 10 1.35 -8.32 12.83
N ASP A 11 1.94 -7.97 13.97
CA ASP A 11 2.77 -6.77 14.13
C ASP A 11 4.04 -6.79 13.28
N LYS A 12 4.63 -7.98 13.05
CA LYS A 12 5.85 -8.14 12.25
C LYS A 12 5.53 -7.98 10.76
N ILE A 13 4.45 -8.60 10.28
CA ILE A 13 3.97 -8.44 8.89
C ILE A 13 3.61 -6.97 8.64
N ARG A 14 2.87 -6.35 9.57
CA ARG A 14 2.48 -4.94 9.48
C ARG A 14 3.70 -4.01 9.42
N LYS A 15 4.74 -4.28 10.21
CA LYS A 15 6.00 -3.54 10.15
C LYS A 15 6.70 -3.72 8.80
N ARG A 16 6.72 -4.92 8.23
CA ARG A 16 7.33 -5.17 6.91
C ARG A 16 6.61 -4.41 5.78
N VAL A 17 5.27 -4.40 5.77
CA VAL A 17 4.48 -3.61 4.81
C VAL A 17 4.75 -2.11 4.96
N SER A 18 4.76 -1.62 6.21
CA SER A 18 5.13 -0.24 6.53
C SER A 18 6.50 0.14 5.98
N ASP A 19 7.52 -0.64 6.29
CA ASP A 19 8.91 -0.36 5.92
C ASP A 19 9.06 -0.38 4.38
N LYS A 20 8.36 -1.30 3.70
CA LYS A 20 8.32 -1.33 2.23
C LYS A 20 7.70 -0.07 1.65
N CYS A 21 6.60 0.44 2.21
CA CYS A 21 5.97 1.68 1.78
C CYS A 21 6.91 2.89 1.96
N LEU A 22 7.57 2.99 3.12
CA LEU A 22 8.54 4.06 3.41
C LEU A 22 9.74 4.00 2.45
N ASN A 23 10.31 2.81 2.22
CA ASN A 23 11.39 2.59 1.25
C ASN A 23 10.97 2.95 -0.17
N TYR A 24 9.67 2.88 -0.46
CA TYR A 24 9.12 3.25 -1.75
C TYR A 24 8.91 4.77 -1.91
N GLY A 25 9.17 5.55 -0.86
CA GLY A 25 8.97 6.98 -0.82
C GLY A 25 7.51 7.38 -0.61
N LEU A 26 6.67 6.45 -0.13
CA LEU A 26 5.30 6.76 0.23
C LEU A 26 5.27 7.47 1.59
N LEU A 27 4.45 8.51 1.68
CA LEU A 27 4.21 9.22 2.93
C LEU A 27 3.18 8.47 3.77
N ARG A 28 3.48 8.24 5.05
CA ARG A 28 2.53 7.70 6.01
C ARG A 28 1.56 8.81 6.45
N ILE A 29 0.26 8.66 6.18
CA ILE A 29 -0.78 9.63 6.54
C ILE A 29 -1.67 9.16 7.71
N GLN A 30 -1.67 7.87 8.01
CA GLN A 30 -2.29 7.26 9.20
C GLN A 30 -1.54 5.98 9.58
N LYS A 31 -1.78 5.39 10.76
CA LYS A 31 -1.15 4.13 11.25
C LYS A 31 -1.10 3.01 10.19
N SER A 32 -2.15 2.90 9.39
CA SER A 32 -2.30 1.88 8.35
C SER A 32 -2.64 2.43 6.97
N VAL A 33 -2.26 3.68 6.70
CA VAL A 33 -2.50 4.34 5.42
C VAL A 33 -1.27 5.11 4.95
N PHE A 34 -0.89 4.87 3.70
CA PHE A 34 0.18 5.57 2.99
C PHE A 34 -0.35 6.20 1.70
N ALA A 35 0.25 7.30 1.26
CA ALA A 35 -0.07 7.96 0.00
C ALA A 35 1.21 8.43 -0.72
N GLY A 36 1.15 8.50 -2.06
CA GLY A 36 2.27 9.00 -2.85
C GLY A 36 2.15 8.70 -4.33
N SER A 37 3.28 8.76 -5.04
CA SER A 37 3.34 8.47 -6.46
C SER A 37 4.31 7.33 -6.72
N LEU A 38 3.84 6.29 -7.41
CA LEU A 38 4.66 5.19 -7.91
C LEU A 38 4.36 4.97 -9.40
N ASN A 39 5.38 4.59 -10.15
CA ASN A 39 5.19 4.08 -11.50
C ASN A 39 4.52 2.69 -11.46
N LYS A 40 4.07 2.19 -12.62
CA LYS A 40 3.35 0.91 -12.71
C LYS A 40 4.16 -0.25 -12.14
N ASN A 41 5.43 -0.39 -12.51
CA ASN A 41 6.30 -1.47 -12.06
C ASN A 41 6.41 -1.52 -10.54
N ARG A 42 6.62 -0.37 -9.88
CA ARG A 42 6.72 -0.31 -8.41
C ARG A 42 5.40 -0.64 -7.71
N ILE A 43 4.25 -0.34 -8.33
CA ILE A 43 2.96 -0.77 -7.80
C ILE A 43 2.84 -2.29 -7.88
N ASP A 44 3.17 -2.88 -9.03
CA ASP A 44 3.07 -4.33 -9.24
C ASP A 44 4.02 -5.08 -8.29
N GLU A 45 5.25 -4.59 -8.09
CA GLU A 45 6.18 -5.11 -7.08
C GLU A 45 5.63 -5.01 -5.65
N LEU A 46 5.03 -3.87 -5.29
CA LEU A 46 4.46 -3.69 -3.95
C LEU A 46 3.28 -4.64 -3.73
N ARG A 47 2.45 -4.84 -4.76
CA ARG A 47 1.33 -5.77 -4.74
C ARG A 47 1.80 -7.20 -4.51
N VAL A 48 2.72 -7.69 -5.35
CA VAL A 48 3.29 -9.04 -5.23
C VAL A 48 3.97 -9.23 -3.87
N PHE A 49 4.70 -8.22 -3.40
CA PHE A 49 5.30 -8.25 -2.07
C PHE A 49 4.24 -8.46 -0.97
N CYS A 50 3.15 -7.69 -0.99
CA CYS A 50 2.07 -7.82 0.00
C CYS A 50 1.39 -9.20 -0.10
N GLU A 51 1.00 -9.64 -1.31
CA GLU A 51 0.35 -10.94 -1.54
C GLU A 51 1.19 -12.12 -1.01
N ASN A 52 2.51 -12.02 -1.01
CA ASN A 52 3.42 -13.07 -0.53
C ASN A 52 3.62 -13.10 0.99
N ILE A 53 3.23 -12.06 1.73
CA ILE A 53 3.56 -11.96 3.16
C ILE A 53 2.36 -11.81 4.08
N ILE A 54 1.19 -11.44 3.55
CA ILE A 54 -0.03 -11.29 4.35
C ILE A 54 -0.71 -12.64 4.55
N GLU A 55 -1.45 -12.78 5.64
CA GLU A 55 -2.22 -13.97 5.94
C GLU A 55 -3.63 -13.89 5.31
N GLU A 56 -4.36 -15.02 5.29
CA GLU A 56 -5.68 -15.13 4.64
C GLU A 56 -6.70 -14.09 5.14
N ASN A 57 -6.63 -13.72 6.42
CA ASN A 57 -7.54 -12.76 7.04
C ASN A 57 -7.07 -11.30 6.95
N ASP A 58 -5.83 -11.07 6.52
CA ASP A 58 -5.27 -9.73 6.38
C ASP A 58 -5.67 -9.11 5.04
N LYS A 59 -5.80 -7.78 4.99
CA LYS A 59 -6.23 -7.06 3.78
C LYS A 59 -5.26 -5.95 3.44
N VAL A 60 -4.93 -5.82 2.16
CA VAL A 60 -4.17 -4.70 1.60
C VAL A 60 -4.87 -4.18 0.36
N TYR A 61 -5.18 -2.89 0.35
CA TYR A 61 -5.77 -2.19 -0.78
C TYR A 61 -4.76 -1.20 -1.35
N ILE A 62 -4.47 -1.31 -2.65
CA ILE A 62 -3.66 -0.34 -3.38
C ILE A 62 -4.57 0.35 -4.40
N ILE A 63 -4.97 1.57 -4.08
CA ILE A 63 -5.93 2.35 -4.88
C ILE A 63 -5.18 3.41 -5.67
N ARG A 64 -5.34 3.41 -6.99
CA ARG A 64 -4.80 4.45 -7.87
C ARG A 64 -5.91 5.44 -8.22
N PHE A 65 -5.75 6.69 -7.80
CA PHE A 65 -6.58 7.78 -8.29
C PHE A 65 -5.94 8.37 -9.55
N ALA A 66 -6.64 8.24 -10.68
CA ALA A 66 -6.43 9.06 -11.85
C ALA A 66 -7.26 10.35 -11.70
N ARG A 67 -6.75 11.47 -12.23
CA ARG A 67 -7.38 12.79 -12.10
C ARG A 67 -8.83 12.81 -12.61
N ASN A 68 -9.14 11.94 -13.57
CA ASN A 68 -10.45 11.86 -14.23
C ASN A 68 -11.49 11.04 -13.45
N ALA A 69 -11.16 10.47 -12.29
CA ALA A 69 -12.08 9.63 -11.51
C ALA A 69 -12.97 10.43 -10.52
N LEU A 70 -12.83 11.77 -10.48
CA LEU A 70 -13.55 12.66 -9.55
C LEU A 70 -14.38 13.73 -10.27
N GLU A 71 -14.38 13.74 -11.60
CA GLU A 71 -15.30 14.59 -12.35
C GLU A 71 -16.65 13.86 -12.44
N SER A 72 -17.59 14.34 -11.62
CA SER A 72 -19.02 14.00 -11.66
C SER A 72 -19.75 15.05 -12.47
#